data_AF-A0A9Q3XST1-F1
#
_entry.id   AF-A0A9Q3XST1-F1
#
_cell.length_a   1.000
_cell.length_b   1.000
_cell.length_c   1.000
_cell.angle_alpha   90.00
_cell.angle_beta   90.00
_cell.angle_gamma   90.00
#
_symmetry.space_group_name_H-M   'P 1'
#
loop_
_entity.id
_entity.type
_entity.pdbx_description
1 polymer ?
#
loop_
_entity_poly.entity_id
_entity_poly.type
_entity_poly.pdbx_seq_one_letter_code
_entity_poly.pdbx_strand_id
1 'polypeptide(L)'
;MLKVADLRVIASSKNDVNMKQYLNGLGILTIRDREIQGIKNLVANFTDPTINLRYFYIGYRVPKISREFDLLIFSQQYDVINIELKSNINYAKEKIKKQLINNKYYLSTIARSVKSVTYNSDLNTFYTLTDKNELIKVSITDVNVMLVAFNSVDIGDLDNLFKPE
;
A
#
# COMPACT_ATOMS: atom_id res chain seq x y z
N MET A 1 -17.12 -1.43 -6.94
CA MET A 1 -15.80 -1.48 -7.58
C MET A 1 -14.87 -0.55 -6.84
N LEU A 2 -13.70 -1.04 -6.45
CA LEU A 2 -12.66 -0.25 -5.78
C LEU A 2 -12.05 0.71 -6.80
N LYS A 3 -11.89 1.98 -6.42
CA LYS A 3 -11.23 3.02 -7.23
C LYS A 3 -9.99 3.52 -6.53
N VAL A 4 -9.10 4.09 -7.32
CA VAL A 4 -7.87 4.69 -6.83
C VAL A 4 -8.11 5.95 -5.98
N ALA A 5 -7.24 6.15 -4.99
CA ALA A 5 -7.23 7.28 -4.07
C ALA A 5 -5.99 8.16 -4.27
N ASP A 6 -6.13 9.44 -3.94
CA ASP A 6 -5.03 10.31 -3.52
C ASP A 6 -4.90 10.25 -1.99
N LEU A 7 -3.75 9.76 -1.50
CA LEU A 7 -3.50 9.65 -0.06
C LEU A 7 -3.38 11.01 0.64
N ARG A 8 -3.06 12.09 -0.10
CA ARG A 8 -2.99 13.45 0.46
C ARG A 8 -4.38 13.95 0.88
N VAL A 9 -5.44 13.52 0.21
CA VAL A 9 -6.83 13.85 0.59
C VAL A 9 -7.16 13.25 1.95
N ILE A 10 -6.72 12.00 2.20
CA ILE A 10 -6.91 11.32 3.49
C ILE A 10 -6.06 11.99 4.57
N ALA A 11 -4.79 12.29 4.27
CA ALA A 11 -3.84 12.90 5.20
C ALA A 11 -4.26 14.31 5.65
N SER A 12 -4.75 15.13 4.72
CA SER A 12 -5.14 16.52 4.99
C SER A 12 -6.55 16.67 5.58
N SER A 13 -7.37 15.62 5.58
CA SER A 13 -8.74 15.73 6.08
C SER A 13 -8.79 15.94 7.60
N LYS A 14 -9.39 17.07 7.99
CA LYS A 14 -9.73 17.44 9.37
C LYS A 14 -11.14 17.03 9.78
N ASN A 15 -11.97 16.56 8.83
CA ASN A 15 -13.36 16.20 9.06
C ASN A 15 -13.59 14.75 8.65
N ASP A 16 -13.96 13.92 9.63
CA ASP A 16 -14.15 12.49 9.43
C ASP A 16 -15.34 12.16 8.53
N VAL A 17 -16.39 13.00 8.52
CA VAL A 17 -17.56 12.80 7.66
C VAL A 17 -17.17 12.96 6.19
N ASN A 18 -16.48 14.04 5.84
CA ASN A 18 -16.04 14.29 4.47
C ASN A 18 -15.04 13.23 4.00
N MET A 19 -14.13 12.79 4.88
CA MET A 19 -13.19 11.72 4.57
C MET A 19 -13.90 10.39 4.30
N LYS A 20 -14.87 10.01 5.15
CA LYS A 20 -15.67 8.80 4.95
C LYS A 20 -16.50 8.87 3.67
N GLN A 21 -17.07 10.02 3.33
CA GLN A 21 -17.79 10.21 2.06
C GLN A 21 -16.85 10.04 0.85
N TYR A 22 -15.64 10.61 0.91
CA TYR A 22 -14.63 10.42 -0.12
C TYR A 22 -14.26 8.94 -0.29
N LEU A 23 -13.94 8.25 0.80
CA LEU A 23 -13.60 6.83 0.80
C LEU A 23 -14.75 5.96 0.26
N ASN A 24 -15.98 6.24 0.67
CA ASN A 24 -17.17 5.54 0.17
C ASN A 24 -17.36 5.74 -1.33
N GLY A 25 -17.12 6.96 -1.84
CA GLY A 25 -17.15 7.27 -3.28
C GLY A 25 -16.11 6.49 -4.11
N LEU A 26 -15.04 6.02 -3.46
CA LEU A 26 -14.02 5.15 -4.04
C LEU A 26 -14.30 3.65 -3.84
N GLY A 27 -15.42 3.29 -3.21
CA GLY A 27 -15.75 1.90 -2.90
C GLY A 27 -15.01 1.34 -1.68
N ILE A 28 -14.37 2.18 -0.86
CA ILE A 28 -13.68 1.79 0.37
C ILE A 28 -14.67 1.89 1.54
N LEU A 29 -15.39 0.81 1.83
CA LEU A 29 -16.53 0.83 2.76
C LEU A 29 -16.19 0.46 4.21
N THR A 30 -15.06 -0.22 4.44
CA THR A 30 -14.78 -0.86 5.75
C THR A 30 -13.36 -0.58 6.26
N ILE A 31 -12.77 0.56 5.91
CA ILE A 31 -11.44 0.92 6.41
C ILE A 31 -11.50 1.25 7.91
N ARG A 32 -10.55 0.74 8.69
CA ARG A 32 -10.48 0.95 10.13
C ARG A 32 -9.80 2.27 10.47
N ASP A 33 -10.15 2.88 11.59
CA ASP A 33 -9.53 4.15 12.03
C ASP A 33 -8.01 4.02 12.17
N ARG A 34 -7.51 2.86 12.64
CA ARG A 34 -6.07 2.58 12.71
C ARG A 34 -5.37 2.57 11.34
N GLU A 35 -6.06 2.12 10.30
CA GLU A 35 -5.53 2.09 8.92
C GLU A 35 -5.49 3.51 8.37
N ILE A 36 -6.52 4.32 8.64
CA ILE A 36 -6.52 5.75 8.33
C ILE A 36 -5.34 6.44 9.02
N GLN A 37 -5.14 6.24 10.33
CA GLN A 37 -4.00 6.84 11.04
C GLN A 37 -2.65 6.34 10.50
N GLY A 38 -2.56 5.06 10.13
CA GLY A 38 -1.40 4.51 9.43
C GLY A 38 -1.09 5.25 8.13
N ILE A 39 -2.10 5.53 7.31
CA ILE A 39 -1.96 6.32 6.08
C ILE A 39 -1.53 7.76 6.40
N LYS A 40 -2.14 8.41 7.39
CA LYS A 40 -1.78 9.79 7.80
C LYS A 40 -0.30 9.86 8.21
N ASN A 41 0.15 8.93 9.05
CA ASN A 41 1.54 8.85 9.50
C ASN A 41 2.50 8.52 8.35
N LEU A 42 2.10 7.62 7.44
CA LEU A 42 2.88 7.31 6.25
C LEU A 42 3.08 8.56 5.38
N VAL A 43 2.01 9.29 5.07
CA VAL A 43 2.06 10.49 4.23
C VAL A 43 2.89 11.60 4.88
N ALA A 44 2.88 11.71 6.21
CA ALA A 44 3.71 12.69 6.93
C ALA A 44 5.22 12.49 6.74
N ASN A 45 5.67 11.29 6.35
CA ASN A 45 7.08 11.03 6.01
C ASN A 45 7.47 11.52 4.60
N PHE A 46 6.49 11.83 3.73
CA PHE A 46 6.71 12.23 2.34
C PHE A 46 6.62 13.75 2.17
N THR A 47 7.71 14.45 2.48
CA THR A 47 7.81 15.91 2.37
C THR A 47 8.13 16.39 0.95
N ASP A 48 8.65 15.51 0.10
CA ASP A 48 8.97 15.84 -1.29
C ASP A 48 7.68 15.90 -2.14
N PRO A 49 7.35 17.07 -2.74
CA PRO A 49 6.15 17.22 -3.54
C PRO A 49 6.17 16.41 -4.84
N THR A 50 7.35 15.97 -5.30
CA THR A 50 7.49 15.15 -6.52
C THR A 50 6.98 13.72 -6.34
N ILE A 51 6.84 13.25 -5.08
CA ILE A 51 6.29 11.92 -4.80
C ILE A 51 4.82 11.89 -5.22
N ASN A 52 4.49 11.01 -6.17
CA ASN A 52 3.11 10.82 -6.57
C ASN A 52 2.36 9.96 -5.54
N LEU A 53 1.44 10.59 -4.80
CA LEU A 53 0.59 9.92 -3.80
C LEU A 53 -0.84 9.64 -4.32
N ARG A 54 -1.02 9.74 -5.64
CA ARG A 54 -2.25 9.36 -6.36
C ARG A 54 -2.18 7.91 -6.81
N TYR A 55 -3.33 7.40 -7.25
CA TYR A 55 -3.49 6.08 -7.86
C TYR A 55 -3.42 4.90 -6.88
N PHE A 56 -3.64 5.13 -5.58
CA PHE A 56 -3.58 4.07 -4.56
C PHE A 56 -4.89 3.29 -4.46
N TYR A 57 -4.83 1.98 -4.64
CA TYR A 57 -5.90 1.08 -4.20
C TYR A 57 -5.72 0.80 -2.71
N ILE A 58 -6.76 1.04 -1.92
CA ILE A 58 -6.72 0.93 -0.46
C ILE A 58 -7.59 -0.25 -0.01
N GLY A 59 -7.01 -1.14 0.81
CA GLY A 59 -7.75 -2.26 1.41
C GLY A 59 -8.32 -3.23 0.38
N TYR A 60 -7.57 -3.50 -0.71
CA TYR A 60 -8.04 -4.41 -1.75
C TYR A 60 -8.11 -5.84 -1.21
N ARG A 61 -9.31 -6.42 -1.25
CA ARG A 61 -9.56 -7.82 -0.88
C ARG A 61 -9.69 -8.66 -2.14
N VAL A 62 -8.85 -9.68 -2.27
CA VAL A 62 -8.91 -10.60 -3.41
C VAL A 62 -10.22 -11.40 -3.33
N PRO A 63 -11.07 -11.39 -4.37
CA PRO A 63 -12.30 -12.18 -4.36
C PRO A 63 -12.03 -13.67 -4.09
N LYS A 64 -12.89 -14.30 -3.29
CA LYS A 64 -12.84 -15.74 -2.94
C LYS A 64 -11.59 -16.19 -2.16
N ILE A 65 -10.67 -15.28 -1.82
CA ILE A 65 -9.47 -15.55 -1.04
C ILE A 65 -9.48 -14.64 0.19
N SER A 66 -9.19 -15.19 1.38
CA SER A 66 -9.10 -14.38 2.62
C SER A 66 -7.79 -13.58 2.68
N ARG A 67 -7.48 -12.84 1.61
CA ARG A 67 -6.28 -12.01 1.45
C ARG A 67 -6.67 -10.56 1.19
N GLU A 68 -6.04 -9.67 1.93
CA GLU A 68 -6.22 -8.23 1.84
C GLU A 68 -4.84 -7.57 1.72
N PHE A 69 -4.72 -6.57 0.84
CA PHE A 69 -3.56 -5.72 0.69
C PHE A 69 -3.91 -4.31 1.18
N ASP A 70 -3.07 -3.74 2.04
CA ASP A 70 -3.36 -2.44 2.65
C ASP A 70 -3.32 -1.33 1.61
N LEU A 71 -2.24 -1.24 0.83
CA LEU A 71 -2.04 -0.23 -0.22
C LEU A 71 -1.33 -0.85 -1.44
N LEU A 72 -1.92 -0.68 -2.62
CA LEU A 72 -1.32 -1.07 -3.90
C LEU A 72 -1.27 0.10 -4.88
N ILE A 73 -0.18 0.21 -5.63
CA ILE A 73 -0.08 1.05 -6.82
C ILE A 73 0.52 0.26 -7.98
N PHE A 74 0.08 0.59 -9.20
CA PHE A 74 0.41 -0.13 -10.42
C PHE A 74 1.00 0.81 -11.46
N SER A 75 1.96 0.31 -12.25
CA SER A 75 2.41 0.98 -13.47
C SER A 75 1.58 0.53 -14.68
N GLN A 76 1.70 1.25 -15.79
CA GLN A 76 1.07 0.86 -17.07
C GLN A 76 1.56 -0.53 -17.55
N GLN A 77 2.78 -0.94 -17.17
CA GLN A 77 3.38 -2.24 -17.51
C GLN A 77 3.12 -3.31 -16.44
N TYR A 78 2.16 -3.08 -15.53
CA TYR A 78 1.82 -3.99 -14.43
C TYR A 78 2.98 -4.29 -13.47
N ASP A 79 3.91 -3.34 -13.28
CA ASP A 79 4.75 -3.36 -12.08
C ASP A 79 3.92 -2.95 -10.88
N VAL A 80 4.22 -3.50 -9.71
CA VAL A 80 3.44 -3.28 -8.49
C VAL A 80 4.33 -2.85 -7.35
N ILE A 81 3.90 -1.83 -6.62
CA ILE A 81 4.39 -1.56 -5.27
C ILE A 81 3.28 -1.92 -4.28
N ASN A 82 3.61 -2.82 -3.36
CA ASN A 82 2.80 -3.20 -2.21
C ASN A 82 3.29 -2.49 -0.96
N ILE A 83 2.43 -1.78 -0.25
CA ILE A 83 2.75 -1.14 1.03
C ILE A 83 1.85 -1.70 2.12
N GLU A 84 2.45 -2.35 3.12
CA GLU A 84 1.77 -2.88 4.30
C GLU A 84 1.87 -1.90 5.47
N LEU A 85 0.77 -1.71 6.20
CA LEU A 85 0.70 -0.84 7.36
C LEU A 85 0.73 -1.68 8.65
N LYS A 86 1.53 -1.25 9.62
CA LYS A 86 1.59 -1.83 10.97
C LYS A 86 1.57 -0.73 12.01
N SER A 87 0.81 -0.95 13.08
CA SER A 87 0.68 -0.04 14.23
C SER A 87 0.87 -0.83 15.52
N ASN A 88 2.04 -1.47 15.64
CA ASN A 88 2.40 -2.21 16.85
C ASN A 88 3.93 -2.20 17.04
N ILE A 89 4.37 -1.60 18.15
CA ILE A 89 5.78 -1.52 18.55
C ILE A 89 6.47 -2.89 18.67
N ASN A 90 5.74 -3.93 19.06
CA ASN A 90 6.25 -5.29 19.28
C ASN A 90 5.99 -6.23 18.08
N TYR A 91 5.72 -5.68 16.89
CA TYR A 91 5.43 -6.50 15.73
C TYR A 91 6.69 -7.26 15.26
N ALA A 92 6.65 -8.59 15.36
CA ALA A 92 7.79 -9.44 15.06
C ALA A 92 8.24 -9.34 13.60
N LYS A 93 9.55 -9.12 13.37
CA LYS A 93 10.16 -9.07 12.02
C LYS A 93 9.87 -10.31 11.18
N GLU A 94 9.85 -11.50 11.79
CA GLU A 94 9.49 -12.74 11.08
C GLU A 94 8.06 -12.73 10.53
N LYS A 95 7.11 -12.10 11.24
CA LYS A 95 5.75 -11.91 10.73
C LYS A 95 5.72 -10.96 9.54
N ILE A 96 6.52 -9.89 9.58
CA ILE A 96 6.70 -8.98 8.45
C ILE A 96 7.27 -9.72 7.25
N LYS A 97 8.39 -10.44 7.43
CA LYS A 97 9.06 -11.22 6.39
C LYS A 97 8.09 -12.21 5.74
N LYS A 98 7.40 -13.02 6.55
CA LYS A 98 6.42 -13.99 6.09
C LYS A 98 5.27 -13.33 5.31
N GLN A 99 4.73 -12.21 5.81
CA GLN A 99 3.66 -11.50 5.11
C GLN A 99 4.15 -10.97 3.76
N LEU A 100 5.30 -10.31 3.70
CA LEU A 100 5.84 -9.76 2.46
C LEU A 100 6.15 -10.85 1.42
N ILE A 101 6.71 -12.00 1.83
CA ILE A 101 6.98 -13.13 0.92
C ILE A 101 5.67 -13.68 0.34
N ASN A 102 4.68 -13.89 1.20
CA ASN A 102 3.37 -14.37 0.74
C ASN A 102 2.72 -13.36 -0.20
N ASN A 103 2.75 -12.08 0.13
CA ASN A 103 2.15 -11.03 -0.70
C ASN A 103 2.87 -10.93 -2.05
N LYS A 104 4.21 -11.00 -2.06
CA LYS A 104 5.02 -11.05 -3.28
C LYS A 104 4.61 -12.24 -4.16
N TYR A 105 4.51 -13.45 -3.60
CA TYR A 105 4.08 -14.64 -4.35
C TYR A 105 2.73 -14.45 -5.03
N TYR A 106 1.74 -13.91 -4.31
CA TYR A 106 0.40 -13.69 -4.88
C TYR A 106 0.40 -12.59 -5.94
N LEU A 107 1.09 -11.47 -5.71
CA LEU A 107 1.14 -10.38 -6.70
C LEU A 107 1.92 -10.79 -7.95
N SER A 108 2.91 -11.66 -7.83
CA SER A 108 3.69 -12.17 -8.97
C SER A 108 2.88 -12.99 -9.98
N THR A 109 1.63 -13.37 -9.68
CA THR A 109 0.76 -14.03 -10.68
C THR A 109 0.16 -13.04 -11.68
N ILE A 110 0.12 -11.74 -11.33
CA ILE A 110 -0.46 -10.69 -12.18
C ILE A 110 0.54 -9.59 -12.57
N ALA A 111 1.63 -9.48 -11.81
CA ALA A 111 2.58 -8.38 -11.91
C ALA A 111 3.84 -8.81 -12.66
N ARG A 112 4.36 -7.91 -13.50
CA ARG A 112 5.66 -8.08 -14.15
C ARG A 112 6.81 -8.03 -13.13
N SER A 113 6.70 -7.12 -12.16
CA SER A 113 7.62 -7.03 -11.03
C SER A 113 6.88 -6.56 -9.77
N VAL A 114 7.37 -6.97 -8.60
CA VAL A 114 6.78 -6.62 -7.30
C VAL A 114 7.85 -6.07 -6.38
N LYS A 115 7.64 -4.83 -5.90
CA LYS A 115 8.36 -4.25 -4.77
C LYS A 115 7.43 -4.19 -3.57
N SER A 116 7.92 -4.53 -2.39
CA SER A 116 7.10 -4.58 -1.19
C SER A 116 7.75 -3.85 -0.04
N VAL A 117 7.00 -2.96 0.61
CA VAL A 117 7.45 -2.22 1.79
C VAL A 117 6.46 -2.41 2.93
N THR A 118 6.94 -2.56 4.14
CA THR A 118 6.13 -2.46 5.36
C THR A 118 6.48 -1.17 6.07
N TYR A 119 5.49 -0.34 6.37
CA TYR A 119 5.62 0.80 7.25
C TYR A 119 5.05 0.47 8.64
N ASN A 120 5.89 0.56 9.67
CA ASN A 120 5.44 0.49 11.06
C ASN A 120 5.35 1.92 11.63
N SER A 121 4.13 2.38 11.88
CA SER A 121 3.85 3.74 12.37
C SER A 121 4.34 3.97 13.79
N ASP A 122 4.26 2.95 14.67
CA ASP A 122 4.68 3.09 16.08
C ASP A 122 6.19 3.21 16.21
N LEU A 123 6.93 2.61 15.27
CA LEU A 123 8.39 2.65 15.22
C LEU A 123 8.94 3.68 14.21
N ASN A 124 8.05 4.36 13.49
CA ASN A 124 8.35 5.15 12.28
C ASN A 124 9.45 4.52 11.41
N THR A 125 9.30 3.24 11.07
CA THR A 125 10.35 2.44 10.42
C THR A 125 9.79 1.70 9.21
N PHE A 126 10.61 1.63 8.16
CA PHE A 126 10.32 0.93 6.91
C PHE A 126 11.13 -0.36 6.81
N TYR A 127 10.51 -1.41 6.28
CA TYR A 127 11.15 -2.68 5.95
C TYR A 127 10.84 -3.08 4.51
N THR A 128 11.77 -3.75 3.84
CA THR A 128 11.57 -4.33 2.51
C THR A 128 12.22 -5.72 2.44
N LEU A 129 11.95 -6.44 1.35
CA LEU A 129 12.64 -7.67 1.01
C LEU A 129 13.75 -7.41 -0.01
N THR A 130 14.90 -8.03 0.19
CA THR A 130 15.91 -8.19 -0.87
C THR A 130 15.47 -9.23 -1.89
N ASP A 131 16.21 -9.36 -2.99
CA ASP A 131 15.95 -10.39 -4.01
C ASP A 131 16.03 -11.82 -3.46
N LYS A 132 16.85 -12.03 -2.42
CA LYS A 132 16.96 -13.31 -1.69
C LYS A 132 15.88 -13.49 -0.62
N ASN A 133 14.84 -12.65 -0.64
CA ASN A 133 13.76 -12.61 0.33
C ASN A 133 14.22 -12.36 1.78
N GLU A 134 15.34 -11.68 1.98
CA GLU A 134 15.76 -11.26 3.32
C GLU A 134 15.14 -9.93 3.71
N LEU A 135 14.62 -9.84 4.95
CA LEU A 135 14.01 -8.63 5.46
C LEU A 135 15.09 -7.65 5.91
N ILE A 136 15.10 -6.46 5.32
CA ILE A 136 16.01 -5.38 5.69
C ILE A 136 15.21 -4.14 6.12
N LYS A 137 15.80 -3.34 7.02
CA LYS A 137 15.31 -2.00 7.32
C LYS A 137 15.81 -1.06 6.22
N VAL A 138 14.94 -0.16 5.74
CA VAL A 138 15.30 0.87 4.75
C VAL A 138 14.99 2.25 5.27
N SER A 139 15.67 3.25 4.71
CA SER A 139 15.42 4.65 5.03
C SER A 139 14.18 5.17 4.29
N ILE A 140 13.63 6.28 4.76
CA ILE A 140 12.60 7.01 4.01
C ILE A 140 13.12 7.47 2.64
N THR A 141 14.40 7.82 2.53
CA THR A 141 15.03 8.20 1.27
C THR A 141 14.95 7.09 0.23
N ASP A 142 15.19 5.84 0.62
CA ASP A 142 15.08 4.69 -0.29
C ASP A 142 13.64 4.50 -0.78
N VAL A 143 12.66 4.69 0.10
CA VAL A 143 11.23 4.62 -0.24
C VAL A 143 10.83 5.78 -1.16
N ASN A 144 11.34 6.99 -0.92
CA ASN A 144 11.12 8.15 -1.78
C ASN A 144 11.63 7.90 -3.20
N VAL A 145 12.88 7.43 -3.33
CA VAL A 145 13.47 7.08 -4.63
C VAL A 145 12.62 6.03 -5.35
N MET A 146 12.15 5.01 -4.62
CA MET A 146 11.27 3.98 -5.18
C MET A 146 9.97 4.58 -5.71
N LEU A 147 9.31 5.46 -4.96
CA LEU A 147 8.02 6.06 -5.35
C LEU A 147 8.16 7.11 -6.45
N VAL A 148 9.19 7.95 -6.42
CA VAL A 148 9.46 8.96 -7.47
C VAL A 148 9.73 8.29 -8.81
N ALA A 149 10.46 7.18 -8.81
CA ALA A 149 10.72 6.42 -10.03
C ALA A 149 9.50 5.61 -10.53
N PHE A 150 8.41 5.56 -9.77
CA PHE A 150 7.25 4.75 -10.08
C PHE A 150 6.13 5.57 -10.72
N ASN A 151 5.90 5.34 -12.01
CA ASN A 151 4.82 5.97 -12.76
C ASN A 151 3.49 5.26 -12.49
N SER A 152 2.86 5.57 -11.35
CA SER A 152 1.58 4.99 -10.98
C SER A 152 0.43 5.46 -11.89
N VAL A 153 -0.48 4.55 -12.23
CA VAL A 153 -1.66 4.80 -13.07
C VAL A 153 -2.90 4.10 -12.51
N ASP A 154 -4.08 4.56 -12.94
CA ASP A 154 -5.33 3.83 -12.72
C ASP A 154 -5.47 2.72 -13.77
N ILE A 155 -5.26 1.47 -13.33
CA ILE A 155 -5.45 0.27 -14.15
C ILE A 155 -6.90 -0.26 -14.18
N GLY A 156 -7.84 0.42 -13.52
CA GLY A 156 -9.25 0.03 -13.48
C GLY A 156 -9.59 -1.04 -12.45
N ASP A 157 -10.51 -1.93 -12.81
CA ASP A 157 -11.05 -2.92 -11.87
C ASP A 157 -10.04 -4.03 -11.54
N LEU A 158 -9.52 -4.04 -10.30
CA LEU A 158 -8.58 -5.05 -9.84
C LEU A 158 -9.18 -6.47 -9.87
N ASP A 159 -10.50 -6.64 -9.70
CA ASP A 159 -11.13 -7.96 -9.74
C ASP A 159 -10.94 -8.63 -11.12
N ASN A 160 -10.75 -7.82 -12.18
CA ASN A 160 -10.48 -8.35 -13.52
C ASN A 160 -9.06 -8.90 -13.68
N LEU A 161 -8.11 -8.45 -12.86
CA LEU A 161 -6.73 -8.95 -12.88
C LEU A 161 -6.56 -10.23 -12.05
N PHE A 162 -7.26 -10.32 -10.92
CA PHE A 162 -7.14 -11.45 -9.98
C PHE A 162 -8.17 -12.57 -10.23
N LYS A 163 -8.68 -12.71 -11.45
CA LYS A 163 -9.61 -13.78 -11.79
C LYS A 163 -8.96 -15.14 -11.45
N PRO A 164 -9.61 -15.99 -10.62
CA PRO A 164 -9.21 -17.38 -10.55
C PRO A 164 -9.40 -17.99 -11.93
N GLU A 165 -8.41 -18.76 -12.41
CA GLU A 165 -8.64 -19.74 -13.47
C GLU A 165 -9.77 -20.71 -13.09
#